data_AF-U2T9S6-F1
#
_entry.id   AF-U2T9S6-F1
#
_cell.length_a   1.000
_cell.length_b   1.000
_cell.length_c   1.000
_cell.angle_alpha   90.00
_cell.angle_beta   90.00
_cell.angle_gamma   90.00
#
_symmetry.space_group_name_H-M   'P 1'
#
loop_
_entity.id
_entity.type
_entity.pdbx_description
1 polymer ?
#
loop_
_entity_poly.entity_id
_entity_poly.type
_entity_poly.pdbx_seq_one_letter_code
_entity_poly.pdbx_strand_id
1 'polypeptide(L)'
;MGKAMPKRYSRHYYDMYRLGHSDVAARAIAQPKLLAKVIAFKEKSYRTPWARPADARPGTLKLTPQAERLAELAADYGSMQPMIFGEAPAFDDVVAFMSDLESRINATART
;
A
#
# COMPACT_ATOMS: atom_id res chain seq x y z
N MET A 1 -0.28 5.36 23.44
CA MET A 1 0.22 6.31 22.42
C MET A 1 0.84 5.48 21.29
N GLY A 2 0.30 5.56 20.07
CA GLY A 2 0.86 4.83 18.92
C GLY A 2 2.26 5.31 18.55
N LYS A 3 3.03 4.49 17.81
CA LYS A 3 4.34 4.88 17.27
C LYS A 3 4.19 6.06 16.30
N ALA A 4 5.05 7.07 16.43
CA ALA A 4 5.09 8.21 15.52
C ALA A 4 5.33 7.76 14.06
N MET A 5 4.73 8.46 13.08
CA MET A 5 5.02 8.16 11.67
C MET A 5 6.48 8.48 11.34
N PRO A 6 7.15 7.62 10.56
CA PRO A 6 8.37 8.02 9.88
C PRO A 6 8.10 9.23 8.97
N LYS A 7 9.10 10.10 8.79
CA LYS A 7 9.00 11.19 7.81
C LYS A 7 8.88 10.64 6.38
N ARG A 8 8.16 11.34 5.52
CA ARG A 8 7.98 11.00 4.10
C ARG A 8 7.34 9.63 3.89
N TYR A 9 6.49 9.22 4.81
CA TYR A 9 5.83 7.91 4.75
C TYR A 9 4.67 7.88 3.75
N SER A 10 4.03 9.05 3.51
CA SER A 10 2.99 9.22 2.49
C SER A 10 3.45 8.81 1.09
N ARG A 11 4.77 8.87 0.83
CA ARG A 11 5.40 8.39 -0.40
C ARG A 11 5.00 6.97 -0.78
N HIS A 12 4.82 6.09 0.20
CA HIS A 12 4.52 4.69 -0.08
C HIS A 12 3.12 4.53 -0.68
N TYR A 13 2.17 5.38 -0.27
CA TYR A 13 0.83 5.42 -0.85
C TYR A 13 0.85 6.03 -2.25
N TYR A 14 1.64 7.08 -2.48
CA TYR A 14 1.85 7.65 -3.81
C TYR A 14 2.50 6.64 -4.77
N ASP A 15 3.57 5.97 -4.35
CA ASP A 15 4.25 4.96 -5.15
C ASP A 15 3.30 3.80 -5.50
N MET A 16 2.46 3.38 -4.55
CA MET A 16 1.44 2.36 -4.77
C MET A 16 0.34 2.84 -5.73
N TYR A 17 -0.08 4.11 -5.64
CA TYR A 17 -1.02 4.72 -6.58
C TYR A 17 -0.47 4.68 -8.01
N ARG A 18 0.79 5.09 -8.21
CA ARG A 18 1.44 5.09 -9.52
C ARG A 18 1.60 3.67 -10.07
N LEU A 19 2.04 2.73 -9.23
CA LEU A 19 2.15 1.32 -9.61
C LEU A 19 0.79 0.72 -9.98
N GLY A 20 -0.22 1.06 -9.19
CA GLY A 20 -1.61 0.65 -9.37
C GLY A 20 -2.26 1.10 -10.69
N HIS A 21 -1.82 2.24 -11.21
CA HIS A 21 -2.27 2.81 -12.50
C HIS A 21 -1.38 2.41 -13.69
N SER A 22 -0.42 1.50 -13.49
CA SER A 22 0.39 0.90 -14.57
C SER A 22 -0.08 -0.51 -14.93
N ASP A 23 0.42 -1.05 -16.04
CA ASP A 23 0.18 -2.43 -16.47
C ASP A 23 0.65 -3.48 -15.43
N VAL A 24 1.61 -3.10 -14.59
CA VAL A 24 2.19 -3.96 -13.55
C VAL A 24 1.13 -4.43 -12.56
N ALA A 25 0.16 -3.58 -12.19
CA ALA A 25 -0.85 -3.93 -11.20
C ALA A 25 -1.72 -5.12 -11.66
N ALA A 26 -2.24 -5.05 -12.88
CA ALA A 26 -3.05 -6.13 -13.46
C ALA A 26 -2.25 -7.44 -13.56
N ARG A 27 -1.00 -7.34 -14.05
CA ARG A 27 -0.09 -8.49 -14.18
C ARG A 27 0.28 -9.11 -12.83
N ALA A 28 0.45 -8.31 -11.79
CA ALA A 28 0.76 -8.79 -10.45
C ALA A 28 -0.44 -9.47 -9.79
N ILE A 29 -1.64 -8.88 -9.92
CA ILE A 29 -2.88 -9.45 -9.37
C ILE A 29 -3.23 -10.78 -10.04
N ALA A 30 -2.96 -10.92 -11.34
CA ALA A 30 -3.18 -12.17 -12.08
C ALA A 30 -2.19 -13.31 -11.74
N GLN A 31 -1.22 -13.08 -10.84
CA GLN A 31 -0.21 -14.07 -10.45
C GLN A 31 -0.42 -14.55 -9.02
N PRO A 32 -1.23 -15.60 -8.78
CA PRO A 32 -1.58 -16.05 -7.42
C PRO A 32 -0.38 -16.49 -6.58
N LYS A 33 0.70 -16.96 -7.22
CA LYS A 33 1.93 -17.38 -6.55
C LYS A 33 2.87 -16.22 -6.18
N LEU A 34 2.66 -15.01 -6.71
CA LEU A 34 3.56 -13.88 -6.49
C LEU A 34 3.55 -13.45 -5.02
N LEU A 35 2.38 -13.33 -4.41
CA LEU A 35 2.22 -12.93 -3.01
C LEU A 35 2.93 -13.90 -2.07
N ALA A 36 2.76 -15.21 -2.26
CA ALA A 36 3.44 -16.24 -1.47
C ALA A 36 4.97 -16.12 -1.55
N LYS A 37 5.52 -15.86 -2.75
CA LYS A 37 6.96 -15.63 -2.93
C LYS A 37 7.45 -14.38 -2.19
N VAL A 38 6.67 -13.30 -2.22
CA VAL A 38 6.99 -12.06 -1.51
C VAL A 38 6.96 -12.25 0.01
N ILE A 39 5.98 -13.00 0.53
CA ILE A 39 5.90 -13.35 1.96
C ILE A 39 7.12 -14.16 2.39
N ALA A 40 7.43 -15.24 1.67
CA ALA A 40 8.58 -16.09 1.97
C ALA A 40 9.90 -15.31 1.94
N PHE A 41 10.07 -14.40 0.98
CA PHE A 41 11.21 -13.50 0.93
C PHE A 41 11.25 -12.57 2.15
N LYS A 42 10.12 -11.93 2.49
CA LYS A 42 10.05 -10.99 3.61
C LYS A 42 10.33 -11.65 4.96
N GLU A 43 9.82 -12.85 5.19
CA GLU A 43 10.07 -13.61 6.42
C GLU A 43 11.54 -13.98 6.58
N LYS A 44 12.22 -14.32 5.48
CA LYS A 44 13.64 -14.66 5.48
C LYS A 44 14.54 -13.43 5.62
N SER A 45 14.21 -12.34 4.92
CA SER A 45 15.09 -11.16 4.79
C SER A 45 14.86 -10.09 5.85
N TYR A 46 13.65 -9.99 6.41
CA TYR A 46 13.29 -8.93 7.36
C TYR A 46 12.66 -9.54 8.62
N ARG A 47 13.40 -9.51 9.73
CA ARG A 47 12.89 -9.95 11.04
C ARG A 47 11.98 -8.87 11.62
N THR A 48 10.72 -8.86 11.20
CA THR A 48 9.71 -7.90 11.66
C THR A 48 8.49 -8.64 12.22
N PRO A 49 8.56 -9.17 13.47
CA PRO A 49 7.53 -10.04 14.03
C PRO A 49 6.13 -9.41 14.08
N TRP A 50 6.07 -8.08 14.26
CA TRP A 50 4.81 -7.35 14.31
C TRP A 50 4.12 -7.20 12.95
N ALA A 51 4.83 -7.36 11.83
CA ALA A 51 4.27 -7.21 10.49
C ALA A 51 3.47 -8.44 10.03
N ARG A 52 3.56 -9.56 10.78
CA ARG A 52 2.86 -10.83 10.55
C ARG A 52 2.65 -11.16 9.05
N PRO A 53 3.73 -11.26 8.24
CA PRO A 53 3.60 -11.40 6.79
C PRO A 53 2.81 -12.65 6.37
N ALA A 54 2.88 -13.73 7.15
CA ALA A 54 2.09 -14.94 6.95
C ALA A 54 0.57 -14.70 6.89
N ASP A 55 0.05 -13.65 7.56
CA ASP A 55 -1.37 -13.33 7.57
C ASP A 55 -1.80 -12.53 6.33
N ALA A 56 -0.86 -12.09 5.49
CA ALA A 56 -1.11 -11.32 4.28
C ALA A 56 -1.56 -12.23 3.14
N ARG A 57 -2.84 -12.62 3.12
CA ARG A 57 -3.45 -13.42 2.06
C ARG A 57 -4.56 -12.62 1.36
N PRO A 58 -4.96 -12.98 0.14
CA PRO A 58 -6.17 -12.41 -0.45
C PRO A 58 -7.35 -12.62 0.51
N GLY A 59 -8.15 -11.58 0.70
CA GLY A 59 -9.25 -11.54 1.66
C GLY A 59 -8.88 -10.89 3.00
N THR A 60 -7.59 -10.75 3.32
CA THR A 60 -7.11 -10.18 4.57
C THR A 60 -6.19 -8.98 4.39
N LEU A 61 -5.81 -8.62 3.16
CA LEU A 61 -4.90 -7.49 2.94
C LEU A 61 -5.54 -6.18 3.40
N LYS A 62 -4.71 -5.32 3.97
CA LYS A 62 -5.04 -3.96 4.38
C LYS A 62 -4.06 -2.98 3.75
N LEU A 63 -4.54 -2.26 2.74
CA LEU A 63 -3.78 -1.20 2.06
C LEU A 63 -4.31 0.18 2.44
N THR A 64 -5.60 0.28 2.77
CA THR A 64 -6.21 1.56 3.15
C THR A 64 -5.60 2.04 4.47
N PRO A 65 -5.12 3.31 4.55
CA PRO A 65 -4.64 3.86 5.81
C PRO A 65 -5.70 3.81 6.90
N GLN A 66 -5.27 3.65 8.16
CA GLN A 66 -6.16 3.81 9.32
C GLN A 66 -6.65 5.25 9.42
N ALA A 67 -7.92 5.44 9.80
CA ALA A 67 -8.55 6.77 9.85
C ALA A 67 -7.77 7.76 10.74
N GLU A 68 -7.26 7.29 11.88
CA GLU A 68 -6.44 8.07 12.82
C GLU A 68 -5.12 8.60 12.23
N ARG A 69 -4.68 8.05 11.10
CA ARG A 69 -3.43 8.42 10.40
C ARG A 69 -3.65 9.35 9.22
N LEU A 70 -4.90 9.55 8.78
CA LEU A 70 -5.19 10.30 7.56
C LEU A 70 -4.70 11.74 7.63
N ALA A 71 -4.93 12.44 8.75
CA ALA A 71 -4.48 13.82 8.91
C ALA A 71 -2.95 13.95 8.88
N GLU A 72 -2.23 13.05 9.55
CA GLU A 72 -0.76 13.03 9.58
C GLU A 72 -0.20 12.69 8.19
N LEU A 73 -0.82 11.75 7.47
CA LEU A 73 -0.45 11.39 6.10
C LEU A 73 -0.71 12.50 5.09
N ALA A 74 -1.83 13.22 5.20
CA ALA A 74 -2.16 14.33 4.33
C ALA A 74 -1.14 15.48 4.48
N ALA A 75 -0.77 15.81 5.71
CA ALA A 75 0.26 16.81 5.99
C ALA A 75 1.64 16.38 5.44
N ASP A 76 2.03 15.13 5.67
CA ASP A 76 3.27 14.57 5.12
C ASP A 76 3.25 14.58 3.58
N TYR A 77 2.12 14.24 2.95
CA TYR A 77 1.96 14.26 1.50
C TYR A 77 2.07 15.67 0.92
N GLY A 78 1.45 16.66 1.57
CA GLY A 78 1.59 18.08 1.21
C GLY A 78 3.05 18.54 1.26
N SER A 79 3.82 18.12 2.27
CA SER A 79 5.25 18.43 2.38
C SER A 79 6.11 17.77 1.27
N MET A 80 5.59 16.70 0.68
CA MET A 80 6.26 15.93 -0.37
C MET A 80 5.95 16.41 -1.79
N GLN A 81 4.95 17.27 -1.98
CA GLN A 81 4.56 17.80 -3.29
C GLN A 81 5.73 18.33 -4.13
N PRO A 82 6.71 19.09 -3.57
CA PRO A 82 7.86 19.58 -4.35
C PRO A 82 8.78 18.47 -4.88
N MET A 83 8.65 17.23 -4.39
CA MET A 83 9.42 16.08 -4.87
C MET A 83 8.74 15.31 -6.01
N ILE A 84 7.48 15.63 -6.33
CA ILE A 84 6.70 14.95 -7.35
C ILE A 84 6.90 15.66 -8.68
N PHE A 85 7.35 14.92 -9.69
CA PHE A 85 7.44 15.43 -11.06
C PHE A 85 6.09 15.32 -11.76
N GLY A 86 5.65 16.41 -12.39
CA GLY A 86 4.38 16.48 -13.11
C GLY A 86 3.19 16.75 -12.18
N GLU A 87 2.00 16.39 -12.64
CA GLU A 87 0.78 16.55 -11.86
C GLU A 87 0.69 15.47 -10.77
N ALA A 88 0.57 15.91 -9.52
CA ALA A 88 0.33 15.04 -8.39
C ALA A 88 -1.18 14.84 -8.17
N PRO A 89 -1.67 13.61 -7.98
CA PRO A 89 -3.06 13.36 -7.65
C PRO A 89 -3.42 14.00 -6.31
N ALA A 90 -4.71 14.27 -6.08
CA ALA A 90 -5.16 14.68 -4.76
C ALA A 90 -4.92 13.54 -3.76
N PHE A 91 -4.61 13.90 -2.51
CA PHE A 91 -4.38 12.88 -1.47
C PHE A 91 -5.60 11.98 -1.28
N ASP A 92 -6.80 12.55 -1.38
CA ASP A 92 -8.05 11.78 -1.27
C ASP A 92 -8.22 10.77 -2.40
N ASP A 93 -7.77 11.09 -3.63
CA ASP A 93 -7.77 10.13 -4.75
C ASP A 93 -6.79 8.98 -4.49
N VAL A 94 -5.63 9.28 -3.89
CA VAL A 94 -4.66 8.26 -3.49
C VAL A 94 -5.28 7.31 -2.46
N VAL A 95 -5.96 7.84 -1.45
CA VAL A 95 -6.61 7.05 -0.39
C VAL A 95 -7.78 6.22 -0.95
N ALA A 96 -8.63 6.83 -1.78
CA ALA A 96 -9.74 6.14 -2.43
C ALA A 96 -9.24 4.98 -3.29
N PHE A 97 -8.16 5.20 -4.04
CA PHE A 97 -7.53 4.15 -4.84
C PHE A 97 -6.95 3.00 -3.99
N MET A 98 -6.39 3.28 -2.80
CA MET A 98 -5.95 2.19 -1.89
C MET A 98 -7.12 1.28 -1.49
N SER A 99 -8.31 1.85 -1.29
CA SER A 99 -9.51 1.09 -0.95
C SER A 99 -10.01 0.23 -2.12
N ASP A 100 -9.99 0.77 -3.34
CA ASP A 100 -10.29 0.01 -4.56
C ASP A 100 -9.29 -1.15 -4.75
N LEU A 101 -7.99 -0.85 -4.68
CA LEU A 101 -6.94 -1.83 -4.87
C LEU A 101 -6.99 -2.95 -3.82
N GLU A 102 -7.23 -2.60 -2.55
CA GLU A 102 -7.47 -3.58 -1.48
C GLU A 102 -8.62 -4.51 -1.83
N SER A 103 -9.75 -3.95 -2.28
CA SER A 103 -10.95 -4.71 -2.65
C SER A 103 -10.68 -5.66 -3.82
N ARG A 104 -9.98 -5.18 -4.86
CA ARG A 104 -9.63 -5.98 -6.05
C ARG A 104 -8.70 -7.14 -5.71
N ILE A 105 -7.65 -6.91 -4.92
CA ILE A 105 -6.74 -7.98 -4.52
C ILE A 105 -7.48 -8.98 -3.63
N ASN A 106 -8.25 -8.50 -2.66
CA ASN A 106 -8.97 -9.38 -1.74
C ASN A 106 -10.08 -10.19 -2.43
N ALA A 107 -10.66 -9.69 -3.51
CA ALA A 107 -11.63 -10.42 -4.32
C ALA A 107 -11.05 -11.70 -4.95
N THR A 108 -9.74 -11.75 -5.18
CA THR A 108 -9.08 -12.95 -5.74
C THR A 108 -9.16 -14.16 -4.82
N ALA A 109 -9.45 -13.98 -3.52
CA ALA A 109 -9.68 -15.08 -2.58
C ALA A 109 -10.91 -15.95 -2.92
N ARG A 110 -11.84 -15.41 -3.71
CA ARG A 110 -13.10 -16.08 -4.08
C ARG A 110 -13.00 -16.85 -5.41
N THR A 111 -11.82 -16.88 -6.03
CA THR A 111 -11.56 -17.46 -7.36
C THR A 111 -10.55 -18.59 -7.21
#